data_AF-A0A1R1J7G2-F1
#
_entry.id   AF-A0A1R1J7G2-F1
#
_cell.length_a   1.000
_cell.length_b   1.000
_cell.length_c   1.000
_cell.angle_alpha   90.00
_cell.angle_beta   90.00
_cell.angle_gamma   90.00
#
_symmetry.space_group_name_H-M   'P 1'
#
loop_
_entity.id
_entity.type
_entity.pdbx_description
1 polymer ?
#
loop_
_entity_poly.entity_id
_entity_poly.type
_entity_poly.pdbx_seq_one_letter_code
_entity_poly.pdbx_strand_id
1 'polypeptide(L)' 'MTQTYGSQIFGSMYDVVGWVVAIGIFVYFGLGAQGMTIEQRARVPRWLFNKKICFGLAALSAVFAIGKFARWL' A
#
# COMPACT_ATOMS: atom_id res chain seq x y z
N MET A 1 7.99 -0.18 22.21
CA MET A 1 7.55 -0.58 20.86
C MET A 1 6.17 -1.21 21.01
N THR A 2 5.11 -0.50 20.64
CA THR A 2 3.74 -0.98 20.77
C THR A 2 3.43 -1.86 19.57
N GLN A 3 3.45 -3.19 19.74
CA GLN A 3 2.96 -4.12 18.72
C GLN A 3 1.48 -3.84 18.45
N THR A 4 1.12 -3.61 17.19
CA THR A 4 -0.27 -3.46 16.79
C THR A 4 -0.99 -4.80 16.88
N TYR A 5 -2.28 -4.79 17.25
CA TYR A 5 -3.10 -6.00 17.49
C TYR A 5 -3.01 -7.02 16.33
N GLY A 6 -2.88 -6.55 15.09
CA GLY A 6 -2.72 -7.41 13.92
C GLY A 6 -1.38 -8.16 13.85
N SER A 7 -0.29 -7.59 14.38
CA SER A 7 1.02 -8.27 14.44
C SER A 7 1.08 -9.41 15.46
N GLN A 8 0.17 -9.41 16.46
CA GLN A 8 0.05 -10.50 17.44
C GLN A 8 -0.69 -11.70 16.87
N ILE A 9 -1.64 -11.48 15.95
CA ILE A 9 -2.49 -12.54 15.37
C ILE A 9 -1.85 -13.16 14.13
N PHE A 10 -1.23 -12.35 13.27
CA PHE A 10 -0.69 -12.79 11.98
C PHE A 10 0.84 -12.90 11.94
N GLY A 11 1.56 -12.54 13.01
CA GLY A 11 3.02 -12.63 13.06
C GLY A 11 3.70 -11.94 11.87
N SER A 12 4.71 -12.59 11.29
CA SER A 12 5.43 -12.12 10.09
C SER A 12 4.57 -11.95 8.84
N MET A 13 3.45 -12.67 8.73
CA MET A 13 2.53 -12.56 7.61
C MET A 13 1.80 -11.22 7.62
N TYR A 14 1.67 -10.57 8.78
CA TYR A 14 1.10 -9.22 8.90
C TYR A 14 1.86 -8.20 8.03
N ASP A 15 3.17 -8.34 7.93
CA ASP A 15 3.97 -7.46 7.09
C ASP A 15 3.71 -7.69 5.60
N VAL A 16 3.59 -8.94 5.15
CA VAL A 16 3.29 -9.26 3.75
C VAL A 16 1.88 -8.76 3.39
N VAL A 17 0.91 -8.99 4.26
CA VAL A 17 -0.47 -8.48 4.12
C VAL A 17 -0.46 -6.95 4.07
N GLY A 18 0.33 -6.28 4.91
CA GLY A 18 0.49 -4.82 4.89
C GLY A 18 0.98 -4.31 3.54
N TRP A 19 1.96 -4.98 2.93
CA TRP A 19 2.43 -4.64 1.58
C TRP A 19 1.38 -4.89 0.49
N VAL A 20 0.62 -5.98 0.58
CA VAL A 20 -0.49 -6.28 -0.36
C VAL A 20 -1.58 -5.21 -0.28
N VAL A 21 -1.96 -4.80 0.93
CA VAL A 21 -2.92 -3.70 1.14
C VAL A 21 -2.37 -2.39 0.57
N ALA A 22 -1.10 -2.08 0.80
CA ALA A 22 -0.45 -0.89 0.24
C ALA A 22 -0.48 -0.86 -1.29
N ILE A 23 -0.21 -2.00 -1.96
CA ILE A 23 -0.33 -2.13 -3.42
C ILE A 23 -1.74 -1.77 -3.88
N GLY A 24 -2.76 -2.35 -3.24
CA GLY A 24 -4.16 -2.07 -3.57
C GLY A 24 -4.51 -0.59 -3.44
N ILE A 25 -4.05 0.06 -2.39
CA ILE A 25 -4.23 1.50 -2.16
C ILE A 25 -3.56 2.31 -3.28
N PHE A 26 -2.29 2.06 -3.58
CA PHE A 26 -1.57 2.81 -4.62
C PHE A 26 -2.15 2.57 -6.02
N VAL A 27 -2.61 1.36 -6.33
CA VAL A 27 -3.29 1.06 -7.60
C VAL A 27 -4.62 1.80 -7.67
N TYR A 28 -5.42 1.82 -6.60
CA TYR A 28 -6.68 2.56 -6.55
C TYR A 28 -6.47 4.06 -6.80
N PHE A 29 -5.47 4.67 -6.15
CA PHE A 29 -5.10 6.06 -6.40
C PHE A 29 -4.52 6.28 -7.81
N GLY A 30 -3.74 5.33 -8.34
CA GLY A 30 -3.19 5.36 -9.69
C GLY A 30 -4.26 5.25 -10.80
N LEU A 31 -5.36 4.55 -10.54
CA LEU A 31 -6.54 4.50 -11.41
C LEU A 31 -7.38 5.79 -11.35
N GLY A 32 -6.97 6.74 -10.50
CA GLY A 32 -7.54 8.08 -10.43
C GLY A 32 -8.57 8.25 -9.31
N ALA A 33 -8.64 7.32 -8.35
CA ALA A 33 -9.56 7.39 -7.20
C ALA A 33 -10.96 7.86 -7.61
N GLN A 34 -11.56 7.17 -8.58
CA GLN A 34 -12.70 7.65 -9.38
C GLN A 34 -13.96 8.01 -8.57
N GLY A 35 -14.06 7.60 -7.31
CA GLY A 35 -15.15 7.96 -6.39
C GLY A 35 -14.83 9.09 -5.40
N MET A 36 -13.68 9.75 -5.50
CA MET A 36 -13.23 10.71 -4.49
C MET A 36 -13.85 12.10 -4.70
N THR A 37 -14.52 12.62 -3.68
CA THR A 37 -15.11 13.97 -3.72
C THR A 37 -14.02 15.04 -3.72
N ILE A 38 -14.36 16.27 -4.15
CA ILE A 38 -13.42 17.41 -4.20
C ILE A 38 -12.80 17.69 -2.82
N GLU A 39 -13.60 17.59 -1.75
CA GLU A 39 -13.14 17.79 -0.37
C GLU A 39 -12.17 16.71 0.08
N GLN A 40 -12.43 15.44 -0.26
CA GLN A 40 -11.51 14.34 0.01
C GLN A 40 -10.21 14.50 -0.78
N ARG A 41 -10.31 14.95 -2.03
CA ARG A 41 -9.17 15.21 -2.90
C ARG A 41 -8.22 16.28 -2.33
N ALA A 42 -8.77 17.29 -1.64
CA ALA A 42 -7.99 18.34 -0.99
C ALA A 42 -7.18 17.84 0.23
N ARG A 43 -7.62 16.76 0.88
CA ARG A 43 -6.92 16.14 2.02
C ARG A 43 -5.81 15.18 1.60
N VAL A 44 -5.78 14.78 0.33
CA VAL A 44 -4.79 13.87 -0.21
C VAL A 44 -3.62 14.67 -0.80
N PRO A 45 -2.37 14.31 -0.49
CA PRO A 45 -1.24 15.03 -1.00
C PRO A 45 -1.14 14.92 -2.53
N ARG A 46 -0.80 16.03 -3.19
CA ARG A 46 -0.85 16.18 -4.65
C ARG A 46 -0.05 15.12 -5.42
N TRP A 47 1.03 14.61 -4.82
CA TRP A 47 1.88 13.59 -5.43
C TRP A 47 1.16 12.25 -5.62
N LEU A 48 0.14 11.94 -4.81
CA LEU A 48 -0.64 10.70 -4.89
C LEU A 48 -1.59 10.68 -6.10
N PHE A 49 -1.85 11.83 -6.73
CA PHE A 49 -2.59 11.91 -8.00
C PHE A 49 -1.72 11.67 -9.23
N ASN A 50 -0.40 11.59 -9.06
CA ASN A 50 0.49 11.28 -10.16
C ASN A 50 0.50 9.75 -10.38
N LYS A 51 -0.21 9.32 -11.43
CA LYS A 51 -0.34 7.90 -11.79
C LYS A 51 1.01 7.17 -11.84
N LYS A 52 2.05 7.83 -12.36
CA LYS A 52 3.40 7.24 -12.49
C LYS A 52 4.02 6.95 -11.12
N ILE A 53 3.85 7.85 -10.15
CA ILE A 53 4.37 7.67 -8.79
C ILE A 53 3.60 6.57 -8.06
N CYS A 54 2.28 6.55 -8.19
CA CYS A 54 1.44 5.50 -7.61
C CYS A 54 1.77 4.11 -8.16
N PHE A 55 1.90 3.95 -9.48
CA PHE A 55 2.33 2.66 -10.06
C PHE A 55 3.77 2.30 -9.69
N GLY A 56 4.68 3.28 -9.59
CA GLY A 56 6.04 3.05 -9.12
C GLY A 56 6.10 2.54 -7.67
N LEU A 57 5.32 3.14 -6.78
CA LEU A 57 5.23 2.72 -5.38
C LEU A 57 4.50 1.38 -5.22
N ALA A 58 3.48 1.12 -6.04
CA ALA A 58 2.83 -0.18 -6.10
C ALA A 58 3.82 -1.27 -6.53
N ALA A 59 4.62 -1.01 -7.57
CA ALA A 59 5.65 -1.95 -8.04
C ALA A 59 6.73 -2.20 -6.97
N LEU A 60 7.23 -1.15 -6.31
CA LEU A 60 8.18 -1.29 -5.20
C LEU A 60 7.58 -2.12 -4.06
N SER A 61 6.34 -1.81 -3.67
CA SER A 61 5.62 -2.56 -2.63
C SER A 61 5.44 -4.03 -3.00
N ALA A 62 5.18 -4.35 -4.28
CA ALA A 62 5.11 -5.71 -4.79
C ALA A 62 6.47 -6.43 -4.69
N VAL A 63 7.57 -5.77 -5.07
CA VAL A 63 8.92 -6.32 -4.93
C VAL A 63 9.26 -6.59 -3.47
N PHE A 64 8.90 -5.70 -2.54
CA PHE A 64 9.10 -5.92 -1.11
C PHE A 64 8.25 -7.08 -0.57
N ALA A 65 6.99 -7.19 -1.00
CA ALA A 65 6.12 -8.30 -0.64
C ALA A 65 6.70 -9.63 -1.11
N ILE A 66 7.12 -9.71 -2.38
CA ILE A 66 7.72 -10.91 -2.99
C ILE A 66 9.05 -11.25 -2.30
N GLY A 67 9.92 -10.26 -2.09
CA GLY A 67 11.21 -10.48 -1.43
C GLY A 67 11.04 -10.95 0.02
N LYS A 68 10.05 -10.44 0.73
CA LYS A 68 9.74 -10.87 2.10
C LYS A 68 9.12 -12.26 2.14
N PHE A 69 8.28 -12.59 1.16
CA PHE A 69 7.71 -13.92 0.98
C PHE A 69 8.77 -14.97 0.59
N ALA A 70 9.66 -14.64 -0.34
CA ALA A 70 10.75 -15.50 -0.79
C ALA A 70 11.83 -15.71 0.30
N ARG A 71 12.02 -14.75 1.20
CA ARG A 71 12.89 -14.90 2.38
C ARG A 71 12.22 -15.70 3.52
N TRP A 72 10.90 -15.88 3.44
CA TRP A 72 10.10 -16.69 4.36
C TRP A 72 9.91 -18.14 3.89
N LEU A 73 10.15 -18.41 2.60
CA LEU A 73 10.17 -19.72 1.96
C LEU A 73 11.54 -20.38 2.13
#